data_AF-A0A6H1WTH7-F1
#
_entry.id   AF-A0A6H1WTH7-F1
#
_cell.length_a   1.000
_cell.length_b   1.000
_cell.length_c   1.000
_cell.angle_alpha   90.00
_cell.angle_beta   90.00
_cell.angle_gamma   90.00
#
_symmetry.space_group_name_H-M   'P 1'
#
loop_
_entity.id
_entity.type
_entity.pdbx_description
1 polymer ?
#
loop_
_entity_poly.entity_id
_entity_poly.type
_entity_poly.pdbx_seq_one_letter_code
_entity_poly.pdbx_strand_id
1 'polypeptide(L)'
;MRIEIEGQVVYFIPENEREVQELDRLWKILTVCEGENRRIQPMGIFTPGATEAAQFFIEGVKPAVSSEKTIRYVCMTCNRMEEHPAGQAPICCGQPMIPMD
;
A
#
# COMPACT_ATOMS: atom_id res chain seq x y z
N MET A 1 16.95 -9.68 10.54
CA MET A 1 16.09 -10.80 10.12
C MET A 1 16.98 -11.67 9.28
N ARG A 2 17.07 -12.95 9.61
CA ARG A 2 17.87 -13.90 8.84
C ARG A 2 16.97 -14.78 7.97
N ILE A 3 17.54 -15.21 6.85
CA ILE A 3 16.87 -16.08 5.88
C ILE A 3 17.60 -17.42 5.87
N GLU A 4 16.85 -18.50 6.06
CA GLU A 4 17.35 -19.87 5.94
C GLU A 4 16.55 -20.61 4.85
N ILE A 5 17.19 -21.53 4.13
CA ILE A 5 16.55 -22.31 3.06
C ILE A 5 16.76 -23.79 3.37
N GLU A 6 15.65 -24.51 3.52
CA GLU A 6 15.64 -25.95 3.71
C GLU A 6 14.81 -26.61 2.61
N GLY A 7 15.48 -27.19 1.62
CA GLY A 7 14.85 -27.77 0.45
C GLY A 7 14.05 -26.73 -0.35
N GLN A 8 12.72 -26.82 -0.29
CA GLN A 8 11.79 -25.91 -0.97
C GLN A 8 11.16 -24.87 -0.04
N VAL A 9 11.54 -24.87 1.24
CA VAL A 9 10.99 -23.96 2.26
C VAL A 9 11.99 -22.85 2.55
N VAL A 10 11.51 -21.61 2.54
CA VAL A 10 12.26 -20.43 2.95
C VAL A 10 11.76 -19.98 4.31
N TYR A 11 12.67 -19.86 5.28
CA TYR A 11 12.39 -19.38 6.62
C TYR A 11 12.82 -17.92 6.75
N PHE A 12 11.88 -17.07 7.16
CA PHE A 12 12.16 -15.71 7.61
C PHE A 12 12.14 -15.71 9.13
N ILE A 13 13.31 -15.53 9.74
CA ILE A 13 13.47 -15.59 11.20
C ILE A 13 13.78 -14.18 11.70
N PRO A 14 12.84 -13.52 12.42
CA PRO A 14 13.07 -12.20 12.95
C PRO A 14 14.09 -12.26 14.09
N GLU A 15 14.95 -11.25 14.17
CA GLU A 15 16.06 -11.15 15.13
C GLU A 15 15.85 -10.01 16.15
N ASN A 16 14.81 -9.19 15.96
CA ASN A 16 14.43 -8.11 16.87
C ASN A 16 12.90 -7.84 16.80
N GLU A 17 12.40 -7.05 17.76
CA GLU A 17 10.96 -6.76 17.89
C GLU A 17 10.35 -6.06 16.67
N ARG A 18 11.11 -5.16 16.02
CA ARG A 18 10.65 -4.48 14.81
C ARG A 18 10.38 -5.48 13.70
N GLU A 19 11.29 -6.42 13.50
CA GLU A 19 11.14 -7.47 12.48
C GLU A 19 10.01 -8.44 12.79
N VAL A 20 9.73 -8.72 14.07
CA VAL A 20 8.54 -9.49 14.47
C VAL A 20 7.27 -8.79 14.01
N GLN A 21 7.16 -7.47 14.21
CA GLN A 21 6.00 -6.69 13.78
C GLN A 21 5.84 -6.65 12.26
N GLU A 22 6.94 -6.48 11.52
CA GLU A 22 6.90 -6.51 10.05
C GLU A 22 6.53 -7.89 9.51
N LEU A 23 7.03 -8.97 10.12
CA LEU A 23 6.68 -10.34 9.73
C LEU A 23 5.22 -10.67 10.04
N ASP A 24 4.68 -10.24 11.19
CA ASP A 24 3.26 -10.38 11.53
C ASP A 24 2.37 -9.63 10.52
N ARG A 25 2.77 -8.41 10.15
CA ARG A 25 2.07 -7.62 9.12
C ARG A 25 2.07 -8.33 7.77
N LEU A 26 3.22 -8.84 7.34
CA LEU A 26 3.33 -9.62 6.11
C LEU A 26 2.45 -10.87 6.18
N TRP A 27 2.49 -11.61 7.29
CA TRP A 27 1.73 -12.84 7.47
C TRP A 27 0.23 -12.59 7.31
N LYS A 28 -0.30 -11.55 7.96
CA LYS A 28 -1.71 -11.13 7.84
C LYS A 28 -2.11 -10.73 6.42
N ILE A 29 -1.17 -10.23 5.61
CA ILE A 29 -1.43 -9.91 4.20
C ILE A 29 -1.48 -11.19 3.36
N LEU A 30 -0.63 -12.17 3.65
CA LEU A 30 -0.54 -13.41 2.88
C LEU A 30 -1.64 -14.40 3.24
N THR A 31 -2.00 -14.50 4.53
CA THR A 31 -3.07 -15.38 4.98
C THR A 31 -4.42 -14.73 4.80
N VAL A 32 -5.30 -15.38 4.04
CA VAL A 32 -6.68 -14.94 3.87
C VAL A 32 -7.58 -15.90 4.65
N CYS A 33 -8.53 -15.39 5.43
CA CYS A 33 -9.43 -16.22 6.25
C CYS A 33 -10.32 -17.15 5.39
N GLU A 34 -10.66 -16.74 4.17
CA GLU A 34 -11.47 -17.50 3.23
C GLU A 34 -10.74 -17.57 1.87
N GLY A 35 -10.44 -18.79 1.41
CA GLY A 35 -9.79 -19.03 0.12
C GLY A 35 -8.32 -19.43 0.22
N GLU A 36 -7.60 -19.34 -0.91
CA GLU A 36 -6.17 -19.64 -0.97
C GLU A 36 -5.32 -18.48 -0.43
N ASN A 37 -4.21 -18.82 0.23
CA ASN A 37 -3.22 -17.83 0.65
C ASN A 37 -2.66 -17.09 -0.57
N ARG A 38 -2.35 -15.81 -0.39
CA ARG A 38 -1.70 -15.01 -1.44
C ARG A 38 -0.28 -15.49 -1.66
N ARG A 39 0.14 -15.48 -2.92
CA ARG A 39 1.50 -15.86 -3.32
C ARG A 39 2.35 -14.61 -3.47
N ILE A 40 3.64 -14.75 -3.15
CA ILE A 40 4.65 -13.73 -3.42
C ILE A 40 5.49 -14.15 -4.63
N GLN A 41 5.84 -13.19 -5.48
CA GLN A 41 6.68 -13.39 -6.65
C GLN A 41 7.88 -12.46 -6.62
N PRO A 42 9.09 -12.93 -6.91
CA PRO A 42 10.27 -12.06 -6.98
C PRO A 42 10.08 -10.99 -8.06
N MET A 43 10.50 -9.77 -7.75
CA MET A 43 10.47 -8.64 -8.67
C MET A 43 11.89 -8.19 -9.00
N GLY A 44 12.17 -8.08 -10.31
CA GLY A 44 13.45 -7.60 -10.79
C GLY A 44 14.61 -8.55 -10.47
N ILE A 45 15.82 -7.98 -10.40
CA ILE A 45 17.06 -8.72 -10.12
C ILE A 45 17.61 -8.22 -8.78
N PHE A 46 17.90 -9.13 -7.87
CA PHE A 46 18.69 -8.84 -6.68
C PHE A 46 20.17 -9.10 -6.97
N THR A 47 21.00 -8.07 -6.80
CA THR A 47 22.45 -8.15 -6.98
C THR A 47 23.14 -7.74 -5.67
N PRO A 48 23.82 -8.66 -4.97
CA PRO A 48 24.54 -8.33 -3.75
C PRO A 48 25.51 -7.15 -3.93
N GLY A 49 25.40 -6.14 -3.08
CA GLY A 49 26.23 -4.93 -3.14
C GLY A 49 25.77 -3.84 -4.11
N ALA A 50 24.79 -4.12 -4.97
CA ALA A 50 24.21 -3.12 -5.89
C ALA A 50 22.74 -2.83 -5.59
N THR A 51 21.98 -3.81 -5.09
CA THR A 51 20.57 -3.62 -4.69
C THR A 51 20.44 -3.68 -3.18
N GLU A 52 19.75 -2.70 -2.58
CA GLU A 52 19.57 -2.60 -1.13
C GLU A 52 18.65 -3.66 -0.55
N ALA A 53 17.67 -4.13 -1.32
CA ALA A 53 16.70 -5.14 -0.88
C ALA A 53 16.21 -6.02 -2.02
N ALA A 54 15.89 -7.28 -1.70
CA ALA A 54 15.11 -8.14 -2.57
C ALA A 54 13.63 -7.71 -2.52
N GLN A 55 13.00 -7.59 -3.68
CA GLN A 55 11.62 -7.12 -3.79
C GLN A 55 10.70 -8.26 -4.22
N PHE A 56 9.51 -8.29 -3.64
CA PHE A 56 8.48 -9.28 -3.97
C PHE A 56 7.14 -8.58 -4.24
N PHE A 57 6.46 -9.01 -5.30
CA PHE A 57 5.08 -8.66 -5.59
C PHE A 57 4.16 -9.60 -4.82
N ILE A 58 3.11 -9.09 -4.20
CA ILE A 58 2.08 -9.91 -3.54
C ILE A 58 0.85 -9.99 -4.45
N GLU A 59 0.53 -11.19 -4.95
CA GLU A 59 -0.61 -11.38 -5.84
C GLU A 59 -1.96 -11.10 -5.15
N GLY A 60 -2.89 -10.49 -5.87
CA GLY A 60 -4.25 -10.25 -5.39
C GLY A 60 -4.39 -9.16 -4.32
N VAL A 61 -3.29 -8.51 -3.92
CA VAL A 61 -3.34 -7.29 -3.10
C VAL A 61 -3.66 -6.13 -4.03
N LYS A 62 -4.87 -5.57 -3.92
CA LYS A 62 -5.12 -4.24 -4.50
C LYS A 62 -4.19 -3.26 -3.78
N PRO A 63 -3.50 -2.35 -4.49
CA PRO A 63 -2.76 -1.30 -3.82
C PRO A 63 -3.71 -0.66 -2.82
N ALA A 64 -3.24 -0.46 -1.59
CA ALA A 64 -3.99 0.32 -0.63
C ALA A 64 -4.15 1.70 -1.28
N VAL A 65 -5.29 1.93 -1.92
CA VAL A 65 -5.75 3.28 -2.24
C VAL A 65 -5.72 3.95 -0.89
N SER A 66 -4.83 4.92 -0.70
CA SER A 66 -4.88 5.76 0.47
C SER A 66 -6.33 6.20 0.56
N SER A 67 -7.03 5.77 1.59
CA SER A 67 -8.40 6.17 1.86
C SER A 67 -8.37 7.62 2.33
N GLU A 68 -7.76 8.50 1.53
CA GLU A 68 -7.93 9.92 1.63
C GLU A 68 -9.41 10.12 1.42
N LYS A 69 -10.10 10.50 2.50
CA LYS A 69 -11.53 10.76 2.50
C LYS A 69 -11.80 11.74 1.36
N THR A 70 -12.41 11.27 0.27
CA THR A 70 -12.81 12.15 -0.82
C THR A 70 -14.03 12.93 -0.34
N ILE A 71 -13.95 14.25 -0.47
CA ILE A 71 -15.05 15.18 -0.16
C ILE A 71 -15.46 15.88 -1.43
N ARG A 72 -16.75 16.25 -1.49
CA ARG A 72 -17.30 16.98 -2.62
C ARG A 72 -17.02 18.45 -2.44
N TYR A 73 -16.45 19.10 -3.44
CA TYR A 73 -16.29 20.55 -3.48
C TYR A 73 -17.31 21.16 -4.42
N VAL A 74 -17.79 22.36 -4.12
CA VAL A 74 -18.70 23.16 -4.95
C VAL A 74 -18.12 24.54 -5.25
N CYS A 75 -18.23 24.98 -6.49
CA CYS A 75 -17.96 26.36 -6.88
C CYS A 75 -19.23 27.20 -6.69
N MET A 76 -19.23 28.16 -5.76
CA MET A 76 -20.41 29.03 -5.54
C MET A 76 -20.68 30.02 -6.68
N THR A 77 -19.76 30.14 -7.65
CA THR A 77 -19.92 31.04 -8.80
C THR A 77 -20.63 30.36 -9.97
N CYS A 78 -20.25 29.12 -10.30
CA CYS A 78 -20.81 28.40 -11.45
C CYS A 78 -21.57 27.12 -11.07
N ASN A 79 -21.68 26.81 -9.78
CA ASN A 79 -22.32 25.62 -9.23
C ASN A 79 -21.71 24.27 -9.67
N ARG A 80 -20.52 24.28 -10.28
CA ARG A 80 -19.78 23.06 -10.61
C ARG A 80 -19.39 22.32 -9.32
N MET A 81 -19.55 21.00 -9.32
CA MET A 81 -19.21 20.13 -8.20
C MET A 81 -18.21 19.05 -8.64
N GLU A 82 -17.23 18.75 -7.80
CA GLU A 82 -16.19 17.74 -8.05
C GLU A 82 -15.81 17.01 -6.76
N GLU A 83 -15.30 15.78 -6.87
CA GLU A 83 -14.82 14.99 -5.73
C GLU A 83 -13.29 14.96 -5.73
N HIS A 84 -12.67 15.40 -4.64
CA HIS A 84 -11.21 15.46 -4.46
C HIS A 84 -10.83 15.04 -3.03
N PRO A 85 -9.57 14.66 -2.78
CA PRO A 85 -9.08 14.40 -1.43
C PRO A 85 -9.37 15.55 -0.44
N ALA A 86 -9.71 15.20 0.80
CA ALA A 86 -9.89 16.20 1.86
C ALA A 86 -8.63 17.05 2.05
N GLY A 87 -8.82 18.37 2.02
CA GLY A 87 -7.73 19.35 2.14
C GLY A 87 -7.10 19.77 0.81
N GLN A 88 -7.41 19.12 -0.32
CA GLN A 88 -7.00 19.56 -1.66
C GLN A 88 -8.17 20.21 -2.40
N ALA A 89 -8.46 21.47 -2.08
CA ALA A 89 -9.53 22.22 -2.75
C ALA A 89 -9.12 22.58 -4.20
N PRO A 90 -9.84 22.11 -5.23
CA PRO A 90 -9.59 22.50 -6.61
C PRO A 90 -9.94 23.98 -6.86
N ILE A 91 -9.33 24.59 -7.87
CA ILE A 91 -9.64 25.97 -8.30
C ILE A 91 -10.70 25.94 -9.41
N CYS A 92 -11.78 26.70 -9.22
CA CYS A 92 -12.82 26.90 -10.24
C CYS A 92 -13.25 28.38 -10.26
N CYS A 93 -13.49 28.94 -11.44
CA CYS A 93 -13.78 30.37 -11.61
C CYS A 93 -12.73 31.31 -10.97
N GLY A 94 -11.48 30.85 -10.90
CA GLY A 94 -10.36 31.61 -10.33
C GLY A 94 -10.32 31.67 -8.81
N GLN A 95 -11.14 30.89 -8.10
CA GLN A 95 -11.15 30.79 -6.63
C GLN A 95 -11.12 29.31 -6.17
N PRO A 96 -10.61 29.02 -4.96
CA PRO A 96 -10.75 27.70 -4.36
C PRO A 96 -12.22 27.32 -4.17
N MET A 97 -12.58 26.09 -4.55
CA MET A 97 -13.92 25.55 -4.33
C MET A 97 -14.18 25.25 -2.85
N ILE A 98 -15.46 25.28 -2.44
CA ILE A 98 -15.88 25.12 -1.04
C ILE A 98 -16.19 23.64 -0.76
N PRO A 99 -15.67 23.04 0.33
CA PRO A 99 -16.00 21.67 0.70
C PRO A 99 -17.46 21.56 1.17
N MET A 100 -18.11 20.47 0.79
CA MET A 100 -19.43 20.03 1.24
C MET A 100 -19.22 18.73 2.02
N ASP A 101 -19.61 18.74 3.30
CA ASP A 101 -19.36 17.65 4.27
C ASP A 101 -19.96 16.29 3.87
#